data_AF-A0A953DKZ6-F1
#
_entry.id   AF-A0A953DKZ6-F1
#
_cell.length_a   1.000
_cell.length_b   1.000
_cell.length_c   1.000
_cell.angle_alpha   90.00
_cell.angle_beta   90.00
_cell.angle_gamma   90.00
#
_symmetry.space_group_name_H-M   'P 1'
#
loop_
_entity.id
_entity.type
_entity.pdbx_description
1 polymer ?
#
loop_
_entity_poly.entity_id
_entity_poly.type
_entity_poly.pdbx_seq_one_letter_code
_entity_poly.pdbx_strand_id
1 'polypeptide(L)'
;MPIEILMPALSPTMTEGNLAKWHKKEGDEVKAGDVIAEIETDKATMEVEAVDEGRLGKIVVPEGTQGVKVNQVIALLLGEGESAEALKSAAPKAAAPATPPAAAQPQPPRPAATPGNGAAAPQPAAAPSPPAAPPAPAAPTGERIFASPLARRMAA
;
A
#
# COMPACT_ATOMS: atom_id res chain seq x y z
N MET A 1 -24.91 20.68 -0.95
CA MET A 1 -24.87 19.48 -0.08
C MET A 1 -23.71 18.67 -0.60
N PRO A 2 -22.82 18.15 0.27
CA PRO A 2 -21.68 17.38 -0.19
C PRO A 2 -22.12 16.20 -1.06
N ILE A 3 -21.38 15.95 -2.13
CA ILE A 3 -21.60 14.82 -3.03
C ILE A 3 -20.96 13.59 -2.37
N GLU A 4 -21.75 12.54 -2.19
CA GLU A 4 -21.26 11.29 -1.61
C GLU A 4 -20.55 10.46 -2.69
N ILE A 5 -19.25 10.24 -2.52
CA ILE A 5 -18.51 9.30 -3.36
C ILE A 5 -18.78 7.91 -2.81
N LEU A 6 -19.47 7.10 -3.61
CA LEU A 6 -19.77 5.71 -3.27
C LEU A 6 -18.73 4.76 -3.88
N MET A 7 -18.54 3.61 -3.24
CA MET A 7 -17.75 2.52 -3.77
C MET A 7 -18.37 2.00 -5.08
N PRO A 8 -17.69 2.13 -6.24
CA PRO A 8 -18.22 1.70 -7.52
C PRO A 8 -18.25 0.18 -7.64
N ALA A 9 -19.21 -0.32 -8.42
CA ALA A 9 -19.22 -1.72 -8.84
C ALA A 9 -18.30 -1.90 -10.05
N LEU A 10 -17.09 -2.42 -9.83
CA LEU A 10 -16.14 -2.68 -10.92
C LEU A 10 -16.41 -3.99 -11.68
N SER A 11 -17.33 -4.81 -11.17
CA SER A 11 -17.77 -6.06 -11.80
C SER A 11 -19.23 -6.36 -11.46
N PRO A 12 -20.00 -6.98 -12.37
CA PRO A 12 -21.42 -7.31 -12.14
C PRO A 12 -21.67 -8.28 -10.98
N THR A 13 -20.63 -8.99 -10.51
CA THR A 13 -20.73 -9.92 -9.37
C THR A 13 -20.02 -9.42 -8.11
N MET A 14 -19.54 -8.17 -8.10
CA MET A 14 -18.79 -7.61 -6.98
C MET A 14 -19.75 -7.17 -5.85
N THR A 15 -19.49 -7.64 -4.64
CA THR A 15 -20.24 -7.26 -3.42
C THR A 15 -19.44 -6.35 -2.50
N GLU A 16 -18.12 -6.51 -2.50
CA GLU A 16 -17.17 -5.75 -1.70
C GLU A 16 -15.82 -5.63 -2.41
N GLY A 17 -15.04 -4.62 -2.03
CA GLY A 17 -13.69 -4.37 -2.52
C GLY A 17 -12.80 -3.77 -1.45
N ASN A 18 -11.50 -3.76 -1.71
CA ASN A 18 -10.51 -3.24 -0.78
C ASN A 18 -10.01 -1.90 -1.32
N LEU A 19 -10.04 -0.86 -0.50
CA LEU A 19 -9.51 0.43 -0.88
C LEU A 19 -7.99 0.42 -0.70
N ALA A 20 -7.25 0.14 -1.77
CA ALA A 20 -5.80 -0.07 -1.70
C ALA A 20 -5.05 1.22 -1.39
N LYS A 21 -5.36 2.29 -2.13
CA LYS A 21 -4.62 3.57 -2.04
C LYS A 21 -5.47 4.76 -2.46
N TRP A 22 -5.27 5.90 -1.82
CA TRP A 22 -5.80 7.18 -2.27
C TRP A 22 -4.76 7.95 -3.10
N HIS A 23 -5.15 8.42 -4.29
CA HIS A 23 -4.33 9.33 -5.11
C HIS A 23 -4.61 10.80 -4.79
N LYS A 24 -5.79 11.09 -4.23
CA LYS A 24 -6.22 12.42 -3.80
C LYS A 24 -6.30 12.52 -2.28
N LYS A 25 -6.12 13.73 -1.76
CA LYS A 25 -6.17 14.03 -0.31
C LYS A 25 -7.29 15.00 0.00
N GLU A 26 -7.70 15.04 1.26
CA GLU A 26 -8.70 16.02 1.72
C GLU A 26 -8.20 17.44 1.41
N GLY A 27 -9.05 18.22 0.76
CA GLY A 27 -8.76 19.55 0.26
C GLY A 27 -8.22 19.60 -1.18
N ASP A 28 -8.01 18.47 -1.86
CA ASP A 28 -7.51 18.45 -3.23
C ASP A 28 -8.64 18.63 -4.25
N GLU A 29 -8.34 19.24 -5.40
CA GLU A 29 -9.29 19.40 -6.49
C GLU A 29 -9.37 18.11 -7.31
N VAL A 30 -10.60 17.70 -7.62
CA VAL A 30 -10.96 16.47 -8.33
C VAL A 30 -11.82 16.88 -9.53
N LYS A 31 -11.47 16.35 -10.71
CA LYS A 31 -12.25 16.56 -11.94
C LYS A 31 -12.86 15.24 -12.39
N ALA A 32 -13.95 15.30 -13.15
CA ALA A 32 -14.50 14.11 -13.76
C ALA A 32 -13.43 13.42 -14.65
N GLY A 33 -13.26 12.11 -14.47
CA GLY A 33 -12.23 11.31 -15.13
C GLY A 33 -10.87 11.30 -14.44
N ASP A 34 -10.68 12.04 -13.34
CA ASP A 34 -9.40 12.02 -12.60
C ASP A 34 -9.32 10.80 -11.67
N VAL A 35 -8.17 10.13 -11.61
CA VAL A 35 -7.99 8.94 -10.75
C VAL A 35 -7.90 9.38 -9.29
N ILE A 36 -8.89 8.97 -8.49
CA ILE A 36 -9.01 9.37 -7.07
C ILE A 36 -8.45 8.32 -6.10
N ALA A 37 -8.63 7.04 -6.43
CA ALA A 37 -8.29 5.92 -5.56
C ALA A 37 -8.04 4.65 -6.39
N GLU A 38 -7.39 3.69 -5.78
CA GLU A 38 -7.12 2.37 -6.34
C GLU A 38 -7.87 1.34 -5.51
N ILE A 39 -8.69 0.50 -6.15
CA ILE A 39 -9.43 -0.59 -5.51
C ILE A 39 -8.76 -1.90 -5.88
N GLU A 40 -8.38 -2.67 -4.85
CA GLU A 40 -7.96 -4.04 -5.00
C GLU A 40 -9.16 -4.97 -4.77
N THR A 41 -9.34 -5.93 -5.67
CA THR A 41 -10.34 -7.00 -5.55
C THR A 41 -9.64 -8.36 -5.66
N ASP A 42 -10.36 -9.45 -5.41
CA ASP A 42 -9.86 -10.83 -5.60
C ASP A 42 -9.32 -11.08 -7.02
N LYS A 43 -9.79 -10.32 -8.02
CA LYS A 43 -9.45 -10.56 -9.43
C LYS A 43 -8.44 -9.58 -10.00
N ALA A 44 -8.50 -8.34 -9.57
CA ALA A 44 -7.68 -7.28 -10.14
C ALA A 44 -7.64 -6.06 -9.22
N THR A 45 -6.60 -5.28 -9.41
CA THR A 45 -6.50 -3.92 -8.91
C THR A 45 -6.90 -2.97 -10.03
N MET A 46 -7.87 -2.11 -9.77
CA MET A 46 -8.41 -1.16 -10.75
C MET A 46 -8.46 0.24 -10.17
N GLU A 47 -8.19 1.22 -11.02
CA GLU A 47 -8.24 2.63 -10.68
C GLU A 47 -9.68 3.15 -10.73
N VAL A 48 -10.06 3.91 -9.71
CA VAL A 48 -11.34 4.60 -9.63
C VAL A 48 -11.15 6.01 -10.14
N GLU A 49 -11.87 6.32 -11.21
CA GLU A 49 -12.00 7.66 -11.73
C GLU A 49 -13.14 8.39 -11.03
N ALA A 50 -12.97 9.69 -10.79
CA ALA A 50 -14.04 10.53 -10.30
C ALA A 50 -15.14 10.67 -11.34
N VAL A 51 -16.38 10.43 -10.92
CA VAL A 51 -17.58 10.64 -11.74
C VAL A 51 -18.00 12.11 -11.71
N ASP A 52 -17.83 12.74 -10.54
CA ASP A 52 -18.19 14.13 -10.28
C ASP A 52 -16.94 15.00 -10.09
N GLU A 53 -17.09 16.29 -10.34
CA GLU A 53 -16.05 17.30 -10.13
C GLU A 53 -16.30 18.10 -8.83
N GLY A 54 -15.21 18.54 -8.20
CA GLY A 54 -15.28 19.31 -6.96
C GLY A 54 -13.99 19.21 -6.16
N ARG A 55 -14.09 19.43 -4.85
CA ARG A 55 -12.96 19.34 -3.92
C ARG A 55 -13.15 18.17 -2.97
N LEU A 56 -12.14 17.33 -2.77
CA LEU A 56 -12.25 16.22 -1.83
C LEU A 56 -12.43 16.77 -0.41
N GLY A 57 -13.63 16.66 0.16
CA GLY A 57 -13.97 17.27 1.44
C GLY A 57 -13.48 16.44 2.62
N LYS A 58 -13.87 15.17 2.66
CA LYS A 58 -13.50 14.25 3.74
C LYS A 58 -13.43 12.81 3.24
N ILE A 59 -12.41 12.09 3.67
CA ILE A 59 -12.28 10.65 3.44
C ILE A 59 -12.94 9.93 4.63
N VAL A 60 -13.97 9.12 4.34
CA VAL A 60 -14.69 8.33 5.36
C VAL A 60 -14.02 6.96 5.54
N VAL A 61 -13.50 6.41 4.44
CA VAL A 61 -12.83 5.11 4.40
C VAL A 61 -11.35 5.31 4.11
N PRO A 62 -10.44 5.04 5.06
CA PRO A 62 -9.01 5.24 4.85
C PRO A 62 -8.42 4.21 3.86
N GLU A 63 -7.26 4.54 3.28
CA GLU A 63 -6.49 3.58 2.48
C GLU A 63 -6.10 2.33 3.28
N GLY A 64 -5.99 1.20 2.58
CA GLY A 64 -5.78 -0.12 3.16
C GLY A 64 -7.02 -0.77 3.78
N THR A 65 -8.20 -0.12 3.75
CA THR A 65 -9.43 -0.70 4.31
C THR A 65 -9.94 -1.85 3.44
N GLN A 66 -10.19 -3.00 4.05
CA GLN A 66 -10.65 -4.21 3.38
C GLN A 66 -12.17 -4.40 3.57
N GLY A 67 -12.83 -5.05 2.60
CA GLY A 67 -14.25 -5.41 2.71
C GLY A 67 -15.22 -4.24 2.66
N VAL A 68 -14.89 -3.19 1.91
CA VAL A 68 -15.74 -2.02 1.69
C VAL A 68 -16.84 -2.40 0.71
N LYS A 69 -18.11 -2.22 1.11
CA LYS A 69 -19.25 -2.69 0.31
C LYS A 69 -19.49 -1.81 -0.90
N VAL A 70 -19.95 -2.41 -2.00
CA VAL A 70 -20.42 -1.65 -3.16
C VAL A 70 -21.58 -0.73 -2.76
N ASN A 71 -21.61 0.49 -3.29
CA ASN A 71 -22.50 1.59 -2.90
C ASN A 71 -22.29 2.15 -1.47
N GLN A 72 -21.23 1.76 -0.75
CA GLN A 72 -20.89 2.39 0.52
C GLN A 72 -20.23 3.76 0.28
N VAL A 73 -20.57 4.75 1.09
CA VAL A 73 -19.87 6.05 1.11
C VAL A 73 -18.40 5.88 1.51
N ILE A 74 -17.48 6.24 0.62
CA ILE A 74 -16.03 6.18 0.84
C ILE A 74 -15.43 7.57 1.09
N ALA A 75 -16.00 8.62 0.50
CA ALA A 75 -15.58 9.99 0.69
C ALA A 75 -16.73 10.98 0.39
N LEU A 76 -16.54 12.22 0.79
CA LEU A 76 -17.46 13.34 0.56
C LEU A 76 -16.74 14.36 -0.31
N LEU A 77 -17.31 14.72 -1.46
CA LEU A 77 -16.85 15.78 -2.34
C LEU A 77 -17.63 17.07 -2.04
N LEU A 78 -16.94 18.21 -2.03
CA LEU A 78 -17.53 19.53 -1.90
C LEU A 78 -17.72 20.11 -3.30
N GLY A 79 -18.95 20.52 -3.64
CA GLY A 79 -19.24 21.20 -4.89
C GLY A 79 -18.67 22.62 -4.93
N GLU A 80 -18.78 23.26 -6.10
CA GLU A 80 -18.27 24.61 -6.32
C GLU A 80 -18.92 25.63 -5.36
N GLY A 81 -18.09 26.22 -4.49
CA GLY A 81 -18.52 27.18 -3.47
C GLY A 81 -18.90 26.58 -2.11
N GLU A 82 -18.78 25.26 -1.90
CA GLU A 82 -19.05 24.64 -0.60
C GLU A 82 -17.81 24.59 0.31
N SER A 83 -17.94 25.11 1.54
CA SER A 83 -16.91 25.08 2.58
C SER A 83 -17.01 23.84 3.47
N ALA A 84 -15.94 23.53 4.21
CA ALA A 84 -15.86 22.41 5.16
C ALA A 84 -16.99 22.37 6.22
N GLU A 85 -17.74 23.46 6.38
CA GLU A 85 -18.96 23.53 7.19
C GLU A 85 -20.09 22.63 6.66
N ALA A 86 -20.15 22.39 5.35
CA ALA A 86 -21.12 21.48 4.73
C ALA A 86 -20.91 20.01 5.15
N LEU A 87 -19.66 19.62 5.45
CA LEU A 87 -19.30 18.28 5.93
C LEU A 87 -19.80 18.01 7.36
N LYS A 88 -20.02 19.06 8.15
CA LYS A 88 -20.58 18.96 9.51
C LYS A 88 -22.07 18.60 9.50
N SER A 89 -22.79 18.97 8.44
CA SER A 89 -24.22 18.72 8.32
C SER A 89 -24.56 17.39 7.63
N ALA A 90 -23.62 16.81 6.88
CA ALA A 90 -23.79 15.56 6.14
C ALA A 90 -23.19 14.33 6.85
N ALA A 91 -22.79 14.44 8.12
CA ALA A 91 -22.29 13.30 8.88
C ALA A 91 -23.42 12.27 9.06
N PRO A 92 -23.32 11.07 8.45
CA PRO A 92 -24.26 10.01 8.75
C PRO A 92 -24.05 9.58 10.19
N LYS A 93 -25.16 9.43 10.92
CA LYS A 93 -25.19 8.87 12.26
C LYS A 93 -24.71 7.41 12.22
N ALA A 94 -23.52 7.20 12.77
CA ALA A 94 -22.99 5.94 13.29
C ALA A 94 -22.73 4.78 12.31
N ALA A 95 -21.45 4.44 12.15
CA ALA A 95 -21.00 3.11 12.56
C ALA A 95 -19.95 3.31 13.66
N ALA A 96 -20.15 2.64 14.79
CA ALA A 96 -19.22 2.59 15.91
C ALA A 96 -17.78 2.32 15.42
N PRO A 97 -16.73 2.79 16.13
CA PRO A 97 -15.38 2.36 15.86
C PRO A 97 -15.37 0.83 15.93
N ALA A 98 -15.23 0.19 14.77
CA ALA A 98 -14.79 -1.19 14.73
C ALA A 98 -13.43 -1.16 15.42
N THR A 99 -13.43 -1.74 16.61
CA THR A 99 -12.25 -2.15 17.37
C THR A 99 -11.10 -2.48 16.41
N PRO A 100 -9.93 -1.80 16.50
CA PRO A 100 -8.75 -2.32 15.85
C PRO A 100 -8.55 -3.76 16.34
N PRO A 101 -8.26 -4.75 15.47
CA PRO A 101 -7.78 -6.02 15.95
C PRO A 101 -6.46 -5.76 16.69
N ALA A 102 -6.55 -5.79 18.02
CA ALA A 102 -5.41 -5.96 18.88
C ALA A 102 -4.82 -7.35 18.62
N ALA A 103 -3.87 -7.46 17.71
CA ALA A 103 -2.99 -8.63 17.57
C ALA A 103 -1.70 -8.32 16.80
N ALA A 104 -0.88 -7.43 17.34
CA ALA A 104 0.57 -7.54 17.18
C ALA A 104 1.20 -7.24 18.54
N GLN A 105 1.34 -8.29 19.35
CA GLN A 105 2.03 -8.25 20.63
C GLN A 105 3.47 -7.77 20.40
N PRO A 106 3.98 -6.80 21.16
CA PRO A 106 5.41 -6.65 21.37
C PRO A 106 5.87 -7.90 22.11
N GLN A 107 6.65 -8.78 21.46
CA GLN A 107 7.37 -9.80 22.19
C GLN A 107 8.36 -9.10 23.13
N PRO A 108 8.32 -9.37 24.46
CA PRO A 108 9.32 -8.86 25.39
C PRO A 108 10.67 -9.54 25.11
N PRO A 109 11.80 -8.81 25.24
CA PRO A 109 13.12 -9.45 25.24
C PRO A 109 13.18 -10.41 26.44
N ARG A 110 13.32 -11.70 26.14
CA ARG A 110 13.53 -12.74 27.15
C ARG A 110 14.89 -12.48 27.81
N PRO A 111 14.97 -12.31 29.15
CA PRO A 111 16.24 -12.32 29.85
C PRO A 111 16.73 -13.77 29.93
N ALA A 112 17.81 -14.09 29.22
CA ALA A 112 18.55 -15.32 29.47
C ALA A 112 19.49 -15.06 30.66
N ALA A 113 19.03 -15.43 31.84
CA ALA A 113 19.86 -15.56 33.02
C ALA A 113 20.83 -16.75 32.87
N THR A 114 22.08 -16.48 33.23
CA THR A 114 23.18 -17.42 33.50
C THR A 114 22.73 -18.57 34.43
N PRO A 115 23.16 -19.82 34.19
CA PRO A 115 24.06 -20.44 35.17
C PRO A 115 25.10 -21.39 34.53
N GLY A 116 26.29 -21.48 35.12
CA GLY A 116 27.20 -22.61 34.84
C GLY A 116 28.68 -22.32 35.04
N ASN A 117 29.09 -22.07 36.29
CA ASN A 117 30.49 -22.12 36.69
C ASN A 117 30.91 -23.59 36.86
N GLY A 118 32.06 -24.00 36.29
CA GLY A 118 32.78 -25.17 36.79
C GLY A 118 33.38 -26.12 35.76
N ALA A 119 34.71 -26.03 35.63
CA ALA A 119 35.65 -27.12 35.43
C ALA A 119 35.67 -27.88 34.07
N ALA A 120 36.69 -27.59 33.27
CA ALA A 120 37.87 -28.46 33.07
C ALA A 120 38.44 -28.29 31.65
N ALA A 121 39.69 -27.85 31.57
CA ALA A 121 40.55 -28.01 30.40
C ALA A 121 40.87 -29.51 30.17
N PRO A 122 41.22 -29.93 28.95
CA PRO A 122 42.62 -29.75 28.50
C PRO A 122 42.78 -29.33 27.01
N GLN A 123 43.84 -28.58 26.75
CA GLN A 123 44.55 -28.44 25.45
C GLN A 123 45.22 -29.79 25.06
N PRO A 124 45.73 -30.03 23.82
CA PRO A 124 46.38 -29.05 22.92
C PRO A 124 46.26 -29.25 21.37
N ALA A 125 46.73 -28.21 20.67
CA ALA A 125 47.48 -28.23 19.39
C ALA A 125 46.75 -28.27 18.01
N ALA A 126 47.11 -27.24 17.22
CA ALA A 126 47.45 -27.25 15.78
C ALA A 126 46.45 -26.65 14.76
N ALA A 127 46.68 -25.35 14.45
CA ALA A 127 46.86 -24.80 13.10
C ALA A 127 45.63 -24.73 12.11
N PRO A 128 45.68 -23.90 11.04
CA PRO A 128 44.59 -22.95 10.72
C PRO A 128 43.95 -23.10 9.31
N SER A 129 42.97 -22.23 9.03
CA SER A 129 42.43 -21.79 7.70
C SER A 129 41.16 -22.51 7.23
N PRO A 130 40.18 -21.83 6.58
CA PRO A 130 40.38 -20.97 5.40
C PRO A 130 39.80 -19.52 5.47
N PRO A 131 40.36 -18.59 4.66
CA PRO A 131 39.96 -17.19 4.56
C PRO A 131 38.79 -16.90 3.59
N ALA A 132 38.10 -15.81 3.93
CA ALA A 132 37.36 -14.80 3.15
C ALA A 132 36.96 -15.05 1.69
N ALA A 133 35.69 -14.71 1.43
CA ALA A 133 35.03 -14.53 0.15
C ALA A 133 35.74 -13.53 -0.78
N PRO A 134 35.68 -13.72 -2.12
CA PRO A 134 36.07 -12.70 -3.07
C PRO A 134 34.95 -11.64 -3.30
N PRO A 135 35.31 -10.36 -3.47
CA PRO A 135 34.40 -9.27 -3.83
C PRO A 135 34.15 -9.17 -5.35
N ALA A 136 33.11 -8.43 -5.72
CA ALA A 136 32.62 -8.18 -7.08
C ALA A 136 33.66 -7.56 -8.04
N PRO A 137 33.57 -7.80 -9.37
CA PRO A 137 34.34 -7.04 -10.35
C PRO A 137 33.49 -5.96 -11.06
N ALA A 138 34.14 -4.80 -11.22
CA ALA A 138 33.75 -3.66 -12.04
C ALA A 138 33.88 -3.94 -13.56
N ALA A 139 33.30 -3.04 -14.35
CA ALA A 139 33.20 -3.03 -15.81
C ALA A 139 34.53 -3.19 -16.58
N PRO A 140 34.49 -3.69 -17.84
CA PRO A 140 35.50 -3.41 -18.83
C PRO A 140 35.00 -2.47 -19.95
N THR A 141 35.84 -1.49 -20.24
CA THR A 141 35.83 -0.62 -21.42
C THR A 141 36.13 -1.43 -22.68
N GLY A 142 35.27 -1.28 -23.70
CA GLY A 142 35.61 -1.44 -25.12
C GLY A 142 35.82 -2.85 -25.67
N GLU A 143 34.73 -3.54 -26.04
CA GLU A 143 34.79 -4.56 -27.10
C GLU A 143 33.44 -4.68 -27.81
N ARG A 144 33.47 -4.76 -29.15
CA ARG A 144 32.31 -4.74 -30.05
C ARG A 144 31.27 -5.80 -29.66
N ILE A 145 30.10 -5.35 -29.19
CA ILE A 145 28.97 -6.25 -28.89
C ILE A 145 28.34 -6.70 -30.22
N PHE A 146 28.51 -7.99 -30.52
CA PHE A 146 27.82 -8.72 -31.56
C PHE A 146 26.30 -8.68 -31.32
N ALA A 147 25.59 -7.98 -32.19
CA ALA A 147 24.13 -7.99 -32.23
C ALA A 147 23.60 -9.42 -32.45
N SER A 148 22.65 -9.86 -31.61
CA SER A 148 21.92 -11.10 -31.82
C SER A 148 20.94 -10.96 -32.98
N PRO A 149 20.67 -12.01 -33.78
CA PRO A 149 19.81 -11.94 -34.97
C PRO A 149 18.38 -11.42 -34.73
N LEU A 150 17.87 -11.48 -33.49
CA LEU A 150 16.52 -10.99 -33.15
C LEU A 150 16.45 -9.45 -33.07
N ALA A 151 17.54 -8.79 -32.66
CA ALA A 151 17.61 -7.32 -32.60
C ALA A 151 17.66 -6.65 -33.99
N ARG A 152 18.00 -7.40 -35.05
CA ARG A 152 18.04 -6.91 -36.44
C ARG A 152 16.69 -7.04 -37.18
N ARG A 153 15.67 -7.66 -36.57
CA ARG A 153 14.39 -7.97 -37.21
C ARG A 153 13.30 -6.89 -37.05
N MET A 154 13.35 -5.99 -36.06
CA MET A 154 12.19 -5.10 -35.79
C MET A 154 12.54 -3.60 -35.74
N ALA A 155 13.63 -3.19 -36.40
CA ALA A 155 13.85 -1.80 -36.81
C ALA A 155 13.44 -1.58 -38.28
N ALA A 156 12.57 -2.45 -38.81
CA ALA A 156 11.93 -2.31 -40.12
C ALA A 156 10.43 -2.18 -39.92
#